data_AF-A0A1L3JMV7-F1
#
_entry.id   AF-A0A1L3JMV7-F1
#
_cell.length_a   1.000
_cell.length_b   1.000
_cell.length_c   1.000
_cell.angle_alpha   90.00
_cell.angle_beta   90.00
_cell.angle_gamma   90.00
#
_symmetry.space_group_name_H-M   'P 1'
#
loop_
_entity.id
_entity.type
_entity.pdbx_description
1 polymer ?
#
loop_
_entity_poly.entity_id
_entity_poly.type
_entity_poly.pdbx_seq_one_letter_code
_entity_poly.pdbx_strand_id
1 'polypeptide(L)'
;MFNNIFFQFNKEQLNMFKEYISKLDTDYWLEHGANNTQKRKIPVTTFHQNLILVFTNQEIEELKILLDINKAKTTRIISITDIDYNLILN
;
A
#
# COMPACT_ATOMS: atom_id res chain seq x y z
N MET A 1 0.00 -12.53 -1.30
CA MET A 1 0.28 -12.70 0.16
C MET A 1 1.07 -11.52 0.75
N PHE A 2 0.42 -10.60 1.50
CA PHE A 2 1.09 -9.56 2.31
C PHE A 2 1.29 -10.03 3.75
N ASN A 3 2.24 -10.95 3.99
CA ASN A 3 2.37 -11.60 5.29
C ASN A 3 3.28 -10.91 6.33
N ASN A 4 3.87 -9.73 6.03
CA ASN A 4 5.02 -9.25 6.84
C ASN A 4 4.87 -7.86 7.46
N ILE A 5 3.75 -7.15 7.30
CA ILE A 5 3.63 -5.76 7.80
C ILE A 5 2.31 -5.57 8.54
N PHE A 6 2.42 -5.33 9.84
CA PHE A 6 1.30 -4.95 10.71
C PHE A 6 1.47 -3.47 11.08
N PHE A 7 0.46 -2.66 10.76
CA PHE A 7 0.44 -1.25 11.13
C PHE A 7 -0.34 -1.05 12.42
N GLN A 8 0.33 -0.54 13.45
CA GLN A 8 -0.31 -0.13 14.69
C GLN A 8 -0.18 1.39 14.84
N PHE A 9 -1.33 2.07 14.83
CA PHE A 9 -1.39 3.52 14.95
C PHE A 9 -2.40 3.92 16.02
N ASN A 10 -2.09 4.98 16.77
CA ASN A 10 -3.12 5.76 17.43
C ASN A 10 -3.86 6.65 16.39
N LYS A 11 -4.92 7.35 16.82
CA LYS A 11 -5.75 8.16 15.92
C LYS A 11 -4.96 9.26 15.18
N GLU A 12 -4.07 9.95 15.87
CA GLU A 12 -3.26 11.03 15.29
C GLU A 12 -2.25 10.49 14.29
N GLN A 13 -1.54 9.42 14.65
CA GLN A 13 -0.60 8.72 13.78
C GLN A 13 -1.29 8.21 12.52
N LEU A 14 -2.51 7.65 12.64
CA LEU A 14 -3.28 7.21 11.50
C LEU A 14 -3.64 8.38 10.58
N ASN A 15 -4.09 9.51 11.12
CA ASN A 15 -4.42 10.69 10.31
C ASN A 15 -3.19 11.26 9.59
N MET A 16 -2.06 11.38 10.28
CA MET A 16 -0.80 11.80 9.66
C MET A 16 -0.36 10.83 8.56
N PHE A 17 -0.50 9.53 8.80
CA PHE A 17 -0.17 8.52 7.81
C PHE A 17 -1.08 8.63 6.57
N LYS A 18 -2.38 8.85 6.75
CA LYS A 18 -3.32 9.12 5.65
C LYS A 18 -2.92 10.33 4.82
N GLU A 19 -2.58 11.45 5.48
CA GLU A 19 -2.13 12.67 4.80
C GLU A 19 -0.81 12.48 4.05
N TYR A 20 0.10 11.67 4.60
CA TYR A 20 1.34 11.33 3.94
C TYR A 20 1.09 10.52 2.67
N ILE A 21 0.31 9.43 2.77
CA ILE A 21 0.00 8.56 1.63
C ILE A 21 -0.81 9.29 0.55
N SER A 22 -1.67 10.24 0.93
CA SER A 22 -2.46 11.02 -0.05
C SER A 22 -1.62 11.98 -0.89
N LYS A 23 -0.49 12.45 -0.34
CA LYS A 23 0.46 13.35 -1.02
C LYS A 23 1.57 12.60 -1.76
N LEU A 24 1.58 11.27 -1.70
CA LEU A 24 2.61 10.45 -2.33
C LEU A 24 2.44 10.50 -3.85
N ASP A 25 3.41 11.13 -4.51
CA ASP A 25 3.49 11.19 -5.98
C ASP A 25 4.02 9.87 -6.53
N THR A 26 3.10 8.98 -6.90
CA THR A 26 3.43 7.66 -7.45
C THR A 26 4.06 7.75 -8.83
N ASP A 27 3.66 8.74 -9.63
CA ASP A 27 4.10 8.90 -11.02
C ASP A 27 5.59 9.31 -11.05
N TYR A 28 6.00 10.22 -10.18
CA TYR A 28 7.39 10.59 -9.98
C TYR A 28 8.29 9.35 -9.74
N TRP A 29 7.89 8.43 -8.86
CA TRP A 29 8.69 7.25 -8.54
C TRP A 29 8.72 6.22 -9.68
N LEU A 30 7.63 6.12 -10.45
CA LEU A 30 7.57 5.23 -11.61
C LEU A 30 8.48 5.72 -12.73
N GLU A 31 8.50 7.02 -12.99
CA GLU A 31 9.38 7.65 -13.99
C GLU A 31 10.85 7.58 -13.56
N HIS A 32 11.15 7.97 -12.31
CA HIS A 32 12.52 7.97 -11.79
C HIS A 32 13.11 6.55 -11.69
N GLY A 33 12.24 5.55 -11.45
CA GLY A 33 12.59 4.13 -11.42
C GLY A 33 12.42 3.39 -12.75
N ALA A 34 12.17 4.08 -13.88
CA ALA A 34 11.80 3.43 -15.14
C ALA A 34 12.84 2.42 -15.65
N ASN A 35 14.13 2.70 -15.44
CA ASN A 35 15.24 1.84 -15.86
C ASN A 35 15.50 0.65 -14.92
N ASN A 36 14.80 0.57 -13.78
CA ASN A 36 14.92 -0.53 -12.83
C ASN A 36 13.89 -1.63 -13.12
N THR A 37 14.35 -2.88 -13.20
CA THR A 37 13.51 -4.07 -13.45
C THR A 37 12.72 -4.55 -12.23
N GLN A 38 12.97 -3.99 -11.04
CA GLN A 38 12.28 -4.36 -9.81
C GLN A 38 10.82 -3.87 -9.81
N LYS A 39 9.89 -4.72 -9.33
CA LYS A 39 8.45 -4.39 -9.28
C LYS A 39 8.08 -3.39 -8.16
N ARG A 40 8.80 -3.43 -7.03
CA ARG A 40 8.61 -2.52 -5.89
C ARG A 40 9.52 -1.31 -6.08
N LYS A 41 8.93 -0.12 -6.23
CA LYS A 41 9.66 1.11 -6.59
C LYS A 41 9.31 2.32 -5.73
N ILE A 42 8.20 2.26 -4.98
CA ILE A 42 7.67 3.41 -4.27
C ILE A 42 8.06 3.29 -2.79
N PRO A 43 9.01 4.11 -2.29
CA PRO A 43 9.39 4.09 -0.90
C PRO A 43 8.37 4.82 -0.03
N VAL A 44 8.06 4.25 1.11
CA VAL A 44 7.29 4.82 2.20
C VAL A 44 8.16 4.80 3.44
N THR A 45 8.52 5.98 3.92
CA THR A 45 9.38 6.14 5.09
C THR A 45 8.61 5.85 6.37
N THR A 46 9.22 5.09 7.28
CA THR A 46 8.65 4.88 8.62
C THR A 46 9.25 5.86 9.64
N PHE A 47 8.72 5.89 10.86
CA PHE A 47 9.34 6.64 11.97
C PHE A 47 10.70 6.09 12.40
N HIS A 48 11.03 4.85 12.03
CA HIS A 48 12.35 4.28 12.27
C HIS A 48 13.28 4.66 11.12
N GLN A 49 14.36 5.38 11.44
CA GLN A 49 15.33 5.89 10.46
C GLN A 49 15.98 4.80 9.60
N ASN A 50 16.01 3.56 10.08
CA ASN A 50 16.63 2.41 9.39
C ASN A 50 15.62 1.46 8.74
N LEU A 51 14.35 1.87 8.63
CA LEU A 51 13.30 1.06 8.03
C LEU A 51 12.51 1.86 6.99
N ILE A 52 12.62 1.41 5.73
CA ILE A 52 11.87 1.93 4.60
C ILE A 52 11.03 0.78 4.03
N LEU A 53 9.74 1.03 3.84
CA LEU A 53 8.84 0.09 3.17
C LEU A 53 8.83 0.43 1.68
N VAL A 54 8.92 -0.58 0.81
CA VAL A 54 8.89 -0.36 -0.65
C VAL A 54 7.70 -1.10 -1.24
N PHE A 55 6.85 -0.35 -1.94
CA PHE A 55 5.61 -0.82 -2.50
C PHE A 55 5.62 -0.82 -4.03
N THR A 56 4.77 -1.65 -4.62
CA THR A 56 4.39 -1.54 -6.03
C THR A 56 3.33 -0.44 -6.21
N ASN A 57 3.09 0.00 -7.45
CA ASN A 57 2.02 0.98 -7.71
C ASN A 57 0.64 0.45 -7.31
N GLN A 58 0.36 -0.82 -7.64
CA GLN A 58 -0.90 -1.48 -7.26
C GLN A 58 -1.08 -1.50 -5.74
N GLU A 59 -0.02 -1.81 -4.99
CA GLU A 59 -0.05 -1.83 -3.52
C GLU A 59 -0.35 -0.47 -2.91
N ILE A 60 0.19 0.60 -3.49
CA ILE A 60 -0.10 1.96 -3.03
C ILE A 60 -1.56 2.33 -3.31
N GLU A 61 -2.11 1.94 -4.46
CA GLU A 61 -3.52 2.18 -4.77
C GLU A 61 -4.46 1.39 -3.84
N GLU A 62 -4.16 0.12 -3.59
CA GLU A 62 -4.88 -0.69 -2.60
C GLU A 62 -4.80 -0.09 -1.19
N LEU A 63 -3.62 0.44 -0.80
CA LEU A 63 -3.43 1.14 0.47
C LEU A 63 -4.23 2.44 0.54
N LYS A 64 -4.29 3.23 -0.54
CA LYS A 64 -5.12 4.44 -0.61
C LYS A 64 -6.61 4.12 -0.45
N ILE A 65 -7.06 3.00 -1.03
CA ILE A 65 -8.44 2.50 -0.86
C ILE A 65 -8.68 2.08 0.59
N LEU A 66 -7.79 1.29 1.18
CA LEU A 66 -7.88 0.84 2.58
C LEU A 66 -7.94 2.01 3.57
N LEU A 67 -7.21 3.08 3.27
CA LEU A 67 -7.14 4.29 4.08
C LEU A 67 -8.30 5.27 3.82
N ASP A 68 -9.21 4.97 2.90
CA ASP A 68 -10.34 5.83 2.49
C ASP A 68 -9.86 7.22 1.99
N ILE A 69 -8.73 7.25 1.26
CA ILE A 69 -8.16 8.49 0.71
C ILE A 69 -8.89 8.87 -0.58
N ASN A 70 -9.11 7.90 -1.46
CA ASN A 70 -9.84 8.09 -2.71
C ASN A 70 -11.29 7.60 -2.51
N LYS A 71 -12.20 8.54 -2.18
CA LYS A 71 -13.64 8.29 -2.00
C LYS A 71 -14.40 7.85 -3.26
N ALA A 72 -13.69 7.51 -4.34
CA ALA A 72 -14.31 6.92 -5.50
C ALA A 72 -14.86 5.54 -5.09
N LYS A 73 -16.13 5.53 -4.67
CA LYS A 73 -16.90 4.36 -4.26
C LYS A 73 -16.62 3.18 -5.20
N THR A 74 -15.80 2.26 -4.76
CA THR A 74 -15.86 0.89 -5.24
C THR A 74 -16.43 0.06 -4.11
N THR A 75 -17.75 0.10 -3.95
CA THR A 75 -18.49 -1.03 -3.37
C THR A 75 -18.39 -2.19 -4.37
N ARG A 76 -17.17 -2.66 -4.62
CA ARG A 76 -16.90 -3.79 -5.51
C ARG A 76 -17.12 -5.04 -4.66
N ILE A 77 -18.03 -5.88 -5.10
CA ILE A 77 -18.18 -7.22 -4.53
C ILE A 77 -16.89 -7.97 -4.87
N ILE A 78 -16.17 -8.41 -3.82
CA ILE A 78 -14.99 -9.24 -3.98
C ILE A 78 -15.41 -10.65 -4.42
N SER A 79 -14.69 -11.21 -5.37
CA SER A 79 -14.85 -12.59 -5.82
C SER A 79 -13.98 -13.52 -4.98
N ILE A 80 -14.26 -14.83 -5.01
CA ILE A 80 -13.43 -15.84 -4.34
C ILE A 80 -11.99 -15.80 -4.88
N THR A 81 -11.81 -15.52 -6.17
CA THR A 81 -10.48 -15.38 -6.80
C THR A 81 -9.71 -14.14 -6.37
N ASP A 82 -10.37 -13.15 -5.78
CA ASP A 82 -9.68 -11.98 -5.20
C ASP A 82 -9.05 -12.30 -3.84
N ILE A 83 -9.39 -13.45 -3.24
CA ILE A 83 -8.90 -13.83 -1.91
C ILE A 83 -7.83 -14.90 -2.02
N ASP A 84 -6.60 -14.51 -1.65
CA ASP A 84 -5.41 -15.34 -1.72
C ASP A 84 -5.34 -16.30 -0.51
N TYR A 85 -6.32 -17.21 -0.40
CA TYR A 85 -6.38 -18.25 0.65
C TYR A 85 -5.60 -19.50 0.22
N ASN A 86 -4.75 -19.99 1.12
CA ASN A 86 -4.28 -21.37 1.03
C ASN A 86 -5.46 -22.30 1.31
N LEU A 87 -5.88 -23.06 0.30
CA LEU A 87 -6.86 -24.14 0.46
C LEU A 87 -6.26 -25.19 1.42
N ILE A 88 -6.73 -25.19 2.66
CA ILE A 88 -6.42 -26.25 3.61
C ILE A 88 -7.44 -27.37 3.36
N LEU A 89 -6.98 -28.46 2.73
CA LEU A 89 -7.77 -29.69 2.59
C LEU A 89 -7.54 -30.56 3.83
N ASN A 90 -8.62 -31.05 4.44
CA ASN A 90 -8.59 -31.99 5.56
C ASN A 90 -8.43 -33.43 5.09
#